data_AF-A0A3C0Z607-F1
#
_entry.id   AF-A0A3C0Z607-F1
#
_cell.length_a   1.000
_cell.length_b   1.000
_cell.length_c   1.000
_cell.angle_alpha   90.00
_cell.angle_beta   90.00
_cell.angle_gamma   90.00
#
_symmetry.space_group_name_H-M   'P 1'
#
loop_
_entity.id
_entity.type
_entity.pdbx_description
1 polymer ?
#
loop_
_entity_poly.entity_id
_entity_poly.type
_entity_poly.pdbx_seq_one_letter_code
_entity_poly.pdbx_strand_id
1 'polypeptide(L)'
;MNRRLTCFILSMLFLLPGCRQDKKNTTKTNQQTEQRKPTPPKEQVEKKKVFTAEDIILKKELLYNKYTLEDSYPYKDTTRGFQWDKIKERLAFIENFQQSPSLYGVLQNYQNEKGEAPTIQNYKRDSYKRVSDSFNVERYQAAPLYDLNSAKAVRYGRDGWLVRVQGPESIARIPIEGISFEGKYTVPKRYLRIISDTVQFNIINVVDVKNQNICTLEKVGNEWLVRSMNPVTSGRHKPPHAQETPTGLFVVQEHKSKMFYYEDGTKTYAGFAPYATRFTAGAYIHGVPVNNPNGSIIEYSESLGTIPKSHMCVRNASSHAQFVYKRSKDLASLVVVID
;
A
#
# COMPACT_ATOMS: atom_id res chain seq x y z
N MET A 1 5.63 34.54 -56.65
CA MET A 1 6.67 35.56 -56.33
C MET A 1 6.12 36.46 -55.23
N ASN A 2 6.90 36.71 -54.17
CA ASN A 2 6.44 37.19 -52.86
C ASN A 2 6.04 38.68 -52.77
N ARG A 3 5.20 38.97 -51.72
CA ARG A 3 4.82 40.29 -51.10
C ARG A 3 3.68 41.04 -51.83
N ARG A 4 2.66 41.64 -51.19
CA ARG A 4 2.65 42.70 -50.14
C ARG A 4 1.25 42.92 -49.51
N LEU A 5 1.25 43.70 -48.43
CA LEU A 5 0.19 44.14 -47.51
C LEU A 5 -0.25 45.60 -47.80
N THR A 6 -1.55 45.97 -47.71
CA THR A 6 -2.16 47.32 -47.38
C THR A 6 -3.68 47.26 -47.66
N CYS A 7 -4.63 47.43 -46.71
CA CYS A 7 -5.15 48.58 -45.94
C CYS A 7 -6.32 49.41 -46.57
N PHE A 8 -7.47 49.40 -45.87
CA PHE A 8 -8.34 50.53 -45.44
C PHE A 8 -9.61 51.02 -46.22
N ILE A 9 -10.67 51.34 -45.41
CA ILE A 9 -11.75 52.39 -45.54
C ILE A 9 -13.04 51.97 -46.32
N LEU A 10 -14.33 52.25 -45.99
CA LEU A 10 -15.08 53.17 -45.10
C LEU A 10 -16.57 52.73 -44.89
N SER A 11 -17.22 53.30 -43.85
CA SER A 11 -18.64 53.63 -43.54
C SER A 11 -19.80 53.30 -44.51
N MET A 12 -21.07 53.15 -44.12
CA MET A 12 -21.89 54.15 -43.41
C MET A 12 -23.29 53.60 -43.01
N LEU A 13 -23.80 54.08 -41.87
CA LEU A 13 -25.20 53.96 -41.40
C LEU A 13 -26.20 54.60 -42.38
N PHE A 14 -27.40 54.02 -42.47
CA PHE A 14 -28.65 54.78 -42.59
C PHE A 14 -29.74 54.16 -41.72
N LEU A 15 -30.51 55.04 -41.08
CA LEU A 15 -31.48 54.81 -40.01
C LEU A 15 -32.81 55.43 -40.44
N LEU A 16 -33.92 54.79 -40.00
CA LEU A 16 -35.30 55.30 -39.80
C LEU A 16 -36.27 55.37 -41.01
N PRO A 17 -37.61 55.48 -40.80
CA PRO A 17 -38.50 54.99 -39.72
C PRO A 17 -39.90 54.49 -40.20
N GLY A 18 -40.73 53.95 -39.29
CA GLY A 18 -42.19 53.80 -39.51
C GLY A 18 -42.99 53.36 -38.27
N CYS A 19 -43.74 54.28 -37.66
CA CYS A 19 -44.64 54.14 -36.48
C CYS A 19 -45.88 53.26 -36.76
N ARG A 20 -46.31 52.37 -35.86
CA ARG A 20 -47.20 52.49 -34.65
C ARG A 20 -48.69 52.76 -34.93
N GLN A 21 -49.56 51.85 -34.46
CA GLN A 21 -50.84 52.21 -33.81
C GLN A 21 -51.36 51.10 -32.87
N ASP A 22 -51.78 51.55 -31.68
CA ASP A 22 -52.35 50.81 -30.55
C ASP A 22 -53.86 50.54 -30.72
N LYS A 23 -54.37 49.39 -30.22
CA LYS A 23 -55.76 49.25 -29.70
C LYS A 23 -55.82 48.32 -28.48
N LYS A 24 -56.61 48.74 -27.48
CA LYS A 24 -56.76 48.23 -26.11
C LYS A 24 -57.66 46.98 -25.97
N ASN A 25 -57.28 46.15 -25.00
CA ASN A 25 -58.02 45.31 -24.03
C ASN A 25 -59.25 44.49 -24.44
N THR A 26 -59.18 43.17 -24.21
CA THR A 26 -60.17 42.44 -23.38
C THR A 26 -59.52 41.20 -22.76
N THR A 27 -59.74 41.01 -21.46
CA THR A 27 -59.34 39.90 -20.58
C THR A 27 -59.85 38.54 -21.08
N LYS A 28 -59.03 37.47 -20.96
CA LYS A 28 -59.40 36.14 -20.42
C LYS A 28 -58.22 35.15 -20.46
N THR A 29 -58.03 34.52 -19.30
CA THR A 29 -57.10 33.45 -18.94
C THR A 29 -57.31 32.18 -19.80
N ASN A 30 -56.24 31.55 -20.31
CA ASN A 30 -55.90 30.14 -20.01
C ASN A 30 -54.75 29.54 -20.86
N GLN A 31 -53.86 28.88 -20.11
CA GLN A 31 -53.16 27.62 -20.38
C GLN A 31 -51.96 27.61 -21.36
N GLN A 32 -50.79 27.47 -20.73
CA GLN A 32 -49.49 27.08 -21.28
C GLN A 32 -49.53 25.68 -21.91
N THR A 33 -48.72 25.47 -22.94
CA THR A 33 -48.17 24.16 -23.27
C THR A 33 -46.70 24.32 -23.65
N GLU A 34 -45.81 24.02 -22.71
CA GLU A 34 -44.35 23.99 -22.90
C GLU A 34 -43.92 22.73 -23.66
N GLN A 35 -43.17 22.93 -24.74
CA GLN A 35 -42.48 21.87 -25.49
C GLN A 35 -41.33 21.27 -24.65
N ARG A 36 -41.41 19.97 -24.34
CA ARG A 36 -40.31 19.18 -23.75
C ARG A 36 -39.19 18.94 -24.77
N LYS A 37 -37.99 19.43 -24.47
CA LYS A 37 -36.74 18.93 -25.08
C LYS A 37 -36.43 17.51 -24.57
N PRO A 38 -35.81 16.62 -25.37
CA PRO A 38 -35.43 15.30 -24.91
C PRO A 38 -34.23 15.37 -23.97
N THR A 39 -34.38 14.77 -22.80
CA THR A 39 -33.31 14.57 -21.80
C THR A 39 -32.28 13.57 -22.33
N PRO A 40 -30.96 13.78 -22.14
CA PRO A 40 -29.96 12.79 -22.51
C PRO A 40 -30.12 11.51 -21.67
N PRO A 41 -29.74 10.32 -22.18
CA PRO A 41 -29.84 9.08 -21.43
C PRO A 41 -28.96 9.17 -20.20
N LYS A 42 -29.53 8.92 -19.02
CA LYS A 42 -28.75 8.70 -17.80
C LYS A 42 -27.92 7.44 -18.01
N GLU A 43 -26.61 7.62 -18.14
CA GLU A 43 -25.62 6.55 -18.05
C GLU A 43 -25.86 5.81 -16.74
N GLN A 44 -26.32 4.56 -16.83
CA GLN A 44 -26.50 3.71 -15.66
C GLN A 44 -25.11 3.40 -15.12
N VAL A 45 -24.72 4.05 -14.03
CA VAL A 45 -23.51 3.70 -13.28
C VAL A 45 -23.74 2.29 -12.73
N GLU A 46 -23.25 1.29 -13.45
CA GLU A 46 -23.26 -0.09 -13.03
C GLU A 46 -22.55 -0.17 -11.67
N LYS A 47 -23.28 -0.54 -10.60
CA LYS A 47 -22.69 -0.66 -9.27
C LYS A 47 -21.64 -1.76 -9.33
N LYS A 48 -20.37 -1.37 -9.28
CA LYS A 48 -19.24 -2.30 -9.19
C LYS A 48 -19.50 -3.31 -8.07
N LYS A 49 -19.38 -4.61 -8.39
CA LYS A 49 -19.51 -5.69 -7.40
C LYS A 49 -18.51 -5.45 -6.28
N VAL A 50 -18.94 -5.44 -5.02
CA VAL A 50 -18.04 -5.41 -3.87
C VAL A 50 -17.70 -6.86 -3.53
N PHE A 51 -16.42 -7.22 -3.59
CA PHE A 51 -15.95 -8.56 -3.22
C PHE A 51 -15.98 -8.73 -1.70
N THR A 52 -16.52 -9.85 -1.24
CA THR A 52 -16.39 -10.31 0.15
C THR A 52 -15.47 -11.53 0.23
N ALA A 53 -15.22 -12.05 1.44
CA ALA A 53 -14.38 -13.24 1.62
C ALA A 53 -14.97 -14.47 0.89
N GLU A 54 -16.30 -14.57 0.81
CA GLU A 54 -17.05 -15.64 0.14
C GLU A 54 -16.84 -15.65 -1.38
N ASP A 55 -16.55 -14.48 -1.97
CA ASP A 55 -16.26 -14.35 -3.40
C ASP A 55 -14.85 -14.82 -3.77
N ILE A 56 -13.97 -15.01 -2.78
CA ILE A 56 -12.57 -15.38 -3.01
C ILE A 56 -12.43 -16.88 -3.19
N ILE A 57 -12.15 -17.27 -4.44
CA ILE A 57 -11.81 -18.64 -4.83
C ILE A 57 -10.32 -18.87 -4.54
N LEU A 58 -10.03 -19.68 -3.51
CA LEU A 58 -8.68 -20.14 -3.20
C LEU A 58 -8.49 -21.58 -3.68
N LYS A 59 -7.37 -21.84 -4.37
CA LYS A 59 -6.92 -23.20 -4.72
C LYS A 59 -5.47 -23.41 -4.32
N LYS A 60 -5.12 -24.62 -3.89
CA LYS A 60 -3.74 -24.97 -3.56
C LYS A 60 -3.05 -25.56 -4.77
N GLU A 61 -2.07 -24.82 -5.28
CA GLU A 61 -1.22 -25.22 -6.40
C GLU A 61 0.20 -24.79 -6.09
N LEU A 62 0.81 -25.52 -5.14
CA LEU A 62 2.10 -25.19 -4.57
C LEU A 62 3.19 -25.31 -5.64
N LEU A 63 3.99 -24.26 -5.76
CA LEU A 63 5.22 -24.25 -6.56
C LEU A 63 6.46 -24.50 -5.68
N TYR A 64 6.30 -24.41 -4.37
CA TYR A 64 7.32 -24.73 -3.40
C TYR A 64 6.73 -25.63 -2.30
N ASN A 65 7.31 -26.82 -2.16
CA ASN A 65 6.76 -27.91 -1.34
C ASN A 65 7.62 -28.27 -0.12
N LYS A 66 8.83 -27.75 -0.01
CA LYS A 66 9.74 -28.11 1.08
C LYS A 66 9.31 -27.43 2.39
N TYR A 67 9.33 -28.15 3.51
CA TYR A 67 8.85 -27.65 4.82
C TYR A 67 7.41 -27.12 4.81
N THR A 68 6.58 -27.65 3.89
CA THR A 68 5.18 -27.24 3.80
C THR A 68 4.44 -27.60 5.08
N LEU A 69 3.65 -26.67 5.58
CA LEU A 69 2.74 -26.91 6.69
C LEU A 69 1.38 -27.36 6.16
N GLU A 70 0.71 -28.23 6.90
CA GLU A 70 -0.71 -28.50 6.71
C GLU A 70 -1.55 -27.25 7.05
N ASP A 71 -2.83 -27.24 6.67
CA ASP A 71 -3.75 -26.13 7.01
C ASP A 71 -3.84 -25.90 8.52
N SER A 72 -3.80 -27.00 9.25
CA SER A 72 -3.80 -27.07 10.70
C SER A 72 -2.68 -28.01 11.12
N TYR A 73 -1.84 -27.58 12.06
CA TYR A 73 -0.63 -28.28 12.46
C TYR A 73 -0.42 -28.20 13.98
N PRO A 74 0.13 -29.26 14.59
CA PRO A 74 0.37 -29.29 16.03
C PRO A 74 1.48 -28.30 16.42
N TYR A 75 1.31 -27.66 17.58
CA TYR A 75 2.36 -26.88 18.22
C TYR A 75 2.28 -27.04 19.74
N LYS A 76 3.20 -27.82 20.32
CA LYS A 76 3.19 -28.19 21.74
C LYS A 76 1.83 -28.80 22.13
N ASP A 77 1.16 -28.20 23.11
CA ASP A 77 -0.15 -28.53 23.67
C ASP A 77 -1.31 -27.84 22.95
N THR A 78 -1.04 -27.13 21.85
CA THR A 78 -2.05 -26.43 21.06
C THR A 78 -1.99 -26.80 19.58
N THR A 79 -2.97 -26.31 18.82
CA THR A 79 -3.05 -26.44 17.37
C THR A 79 -3.00 -25.06 16.75
N ARG A 80 -2.21 -24.91 15.68
CA ARG A 80 -2.11 -23.70 14.88
C ARG A 80 -2.58 -23.97 13.47
N GLY A 81 -2.85 -22.92 12.72
CA GLY A 81 -3.22 -23.09 11.33
C GLY A 81 -3.12 -21.80 10.54
N PHE A 82 -3.32 -21.92 9.23
CA PHE A 82 -3.52 -20.77 8.38
C PHE A 82 -4.91 -20.19 8.63
N GLN A 83 -4.98 -18.89 8.95
CA GLN A 83 -6.25 -18.19 9.17
C GLN A 83 -6.92 -17.88 7.82
N TRP A 84 -7.39 -18.91 7.11
CA TRP A 84 -7.89 -18.79 5.73
C TRP A 84 -9.02 -17.79 5.57
N ASP A 85 -9.92 -17.68 6.54
CA ASP A 85 -11.01 -16.69 6.51
C ASP A 85 -10.47 -15.27 6.51
N LYS A 86 -9.55 -14.95 7.43
CA LYS A 86 -8.85 -13.65 7.45
C LYS A 86 -8.05 -13.42 6.16
N ILE A 87 -7.39 -14.46 5.63
CA ILE A 87 -6.66 -14.34 4.36
C ILE A 87 -7.62 -13.96 3.22
N LYS A 88 -8.79 -14.62 3.12
CA LYS A 88 -9.81 -14.28 2.12
C LYS A 88 -10.36 -12.87 2.30
N GLU A 89 -10.62 -12.42 3.51
CA GLU A 89 -11.03 -11.03 3.77
C GLU A 89 -9.98 -10.02 3.26
N ARG A 90 -8.70 -10.30 3.49
CA ARG A 90 -7.60 -9.45 3.00
C ARG A 90 -7.48 -9.46 1.48
N LEU A 91 -7.67 -10.62 0.84
CA LEU A 91 -7.70 -10.73 -0.62
C LEU A 91 -8.91 -9.99 -1.21
N ALA A 92 -10.09 -10.10 -0.60
CA ALA A 92 -11.28 -9.34 -1.02
C ALA A 92 -11.06 -7.83 -0.91
N PHE A 93 -10.42 -7.36 0.15
CA PHE A 93 -9.99 -5.97 0.26
C PHE A 93 -9.05 -5.55 -0.89
N ILE A 94 -8.09 -6.42 -1.25
CA ILE A 94 -7.16 -6.18 -2.37
C ILE A 94 -7.90 -6.11 -3.70
N GLU A 95 -8.81 -7.05 -3.99
CA GLU A 95 -9.65 -7.02 -5.19
C GLU A 95 -10.43 -5.70 -5.26
N ASN A 96 -11.07 -5.30 -4.16
CA ASN A 96 -11.88 -4.09 -4.08
C ASN A 96 -11.10 -2.80 -4.39
N PHE A 97 -9.92 -2.62 -3.82
CA PHE A 97 -9.16 -1.39 -4.08
C PHE A 97 -8.56 -1.37 -5.49
N GLN A 98 -8.40 -2.52 -6.15
CA GLN A 98 -7.87 -2.60 -7.52
C GLN A 98 -8.94 -2.47 -8.61
N GLN A 99 -10.24 -2.56 -8.28
CA GLN A 99 -11.33 -2.44 -9.26
C GLN A 99 -11.36 -1.11 -10.02
N SER A 100 -10.77 -0.06 -9.43
CA SER A 100 -10.64 1.25 -10.05
C SER A 100 -9.16 1.51 -10.29
N PRO A 101 -8.71 1.65 -11.56
CA PRO A 101 -7.38 2.13 -11.86
C PRO A 101 -7.08 3.37 -11.05
N SER A 102 -5.90 3.43 -10.46
CA SER A 102 -5.50 4.54 -9.61
C SER A 102 -4.00 4.69 -9.66
N LEU A 103 -3.55 5.93 -9.64
CA LEU A 103 -2.16 6.22 -9.37
C LEU A 103 -1.87 5.86 -7.92
N TYR A 104 -1.05 4.84 -7.70
CA TYR A 104 -0.66 4.42 -6.36
C TYR A 104 0.67 5.09 -5.96
N GLY A 105 0.93 5.08 -4.67
CA GLY A 105 2.24 5.43 -4.13
C GLY A 105 2.55 4.62 -2.88
N VAL A 106 3.84 4.53 -2.56
CA VAL A 106 4.32 3.96 -1.30
C VAL A 106 5.04 5.03 -0.49
N LEU A 107 4.75 5.09 0.80
CA LEU A 107 5.47 5.95 1.74
C LEU A 107 6.87 5.36 1.99
N GLN A 108 7.92 6.16 1.85
CA GLN A 108 9.31 5.73 2.04
C GLN A 108 10.07 6.68 2.96
N ASN A 109 10.64 6.13 4.03
CA ASN A 109 11.59 6.85 4.87
C ASN A 109 12.51 5.91 5.67
N TYR A 110 12.88 4.76 5.08
CA TYR A 110 13.84 3.83 5.70
C TYR A 110 15.08 4.58 6.24
N GLN A 111 15.44 4.29 7.49
CA GLN A 111 16.53 4.95 8.22
C GLN A 111 16.53 6.50 8.21
N ASN A 112 15.35 7.13 8.06
CA ASN A 112 15.22 8.58 7.89
C ASN A 112 15.99 9.15 6.66
N GLU A 113 16.22 8.36 5.62
CA GLU A 113 16.92 8.81 4.40
C GLU A 113 16.25 10.02 3.72
N LYS A 114 14.95 10.23 3.95
CA LYS A 114 14.19 11.39 3.42
C LYS A 114 14.02 12.51 4.44
N GLY A 115 14.74 12.45 5.55
CA GLY A 115 14.70 13.36 6.68
C GLY A 115 13.74 12.90 7.76
N GLU A 116 14.09 13.15 9.02
CA GLU A 116 13.23 12.82 10.16
C GLU A 116 11.93 13.63 10.15
N ALA A 117 10.80 12.97 10.40
CA ALA A 117 9.51 13.64 10.50
C ALA A 117 9.51 14.65 11.66
N PRO A 118 8.80 15.80 11.59
CA PRO A 118 8.59 16.68 12.75
C PRO A 118 7.86 15.96 13.88
N THR A 119 8.00 16.45 15.12
CA THR A 119 7.13 16.00 16.21
C THR A 119 5.70 16.49 16.01
N ILE A 120 4.72 15.67 16.36
CA ILE A 120 3.28 15.99 16.26
C ILE A 120 2.68 16.28 17.64
N GLN A 121 1.46 16.82 17.68
CA GLN A 121 0.74 16.96 18.95
C GLN A 121 0.38 15.59 19.54
N ASN A 122 0.34 15.48 20.88
CA ASN A 122 -0.05 14.27 21.61
C ASN A 122 0.78 13.02 21.30
N TYR A 123 2.05 13.19 20.92
CA TYR A 123 2.94 12.05 20.75
C TYR A 123 3.15 11.31 22.08
N LYS A 124 3.34 9.99 21.99
CA LYS A 124 3.74 9.16 23.12
C LYS A 124 5.26 8.97 23.10
N ARG A 125 5.88 8.96 24.27
CA ARG A 125 7.30 8.62 24.42
C ARG A 125 7.43 7.36 25.26
N ASP A 126 8.15 6.36 24.75
CA ASP A 126 8.42 5.13 25.50
C ASP A 126 9.61 5.29 26.45
N SER A 127 9.90 4.23 27.23
CA SER A 127 11.04 4.19 28.16
C SER A 127 12.41 4.30 27.46
N TYR A 128 12.48 4.07 26.14
CA TYR A 128 13.68 4.19 25.30
C TYR A 128 13.73 5.53 24.56
N LYS A 129 12.89 6.49 24.96
CA LYS A 129 12.77 7.83 24.37
C LYS A 129 12.28 7.84 22.91
N ARG A 130 11.76 6.73 22.38
CA ARG A 130 11.15 6.68 21.04
C ARG A 130 9.83 7.40 21.06
N VAL A 131 9.53 8.06 19.95
CA VAL A 131 8.33 8.88 19.77
C VAL A 131 7.39 8.15 18.83
N SER A 132 6.13 8.00 19.21
CA SER A 132 5.07 7.42 18.37
C SER A 132 3.82 8.29 18.38
N ASP A 133 3.00 8.16 17.35
CA ASP A 133 1.67 8.79 17.32
C ASP A 133 0.62 8.00 18.12
N SER A 134 -0.62 8.49 18.13
CA SER A 134 -1.76 7.83 18.77
C SER A 134 -2.13 6.48 18.15
N PHE A 135 -1.64 6.19 16.94
CA PHE A 135 -1.86 4.95 16.19
C PHE A 135 -0.67 3.98 16.31
N ASN A 136 0.25 4.23 17.26
CA ASN A 136 1.45 3.43 17.50
C ASN A 136 2.38 3.32 16.28
N VAL A 137 2.40 4.34 15.41
CA VAL A 137 3.42 4.47 14.37
C VAL A 137 4.59 5.28 14.94
N GLU A 138 5.77 4.70 14.94
CA GLU A 138 6.99 5.38 15.39
C GLU A 138 7.35 6.51 14.42
N ARG A 139 7.80 7.65 14.97
CA ARG A 139 8.34 8.80 14.23
C ARG A 139 9.57 8.41 13.42
N TYR A 140 10.41 7.55 14.00
CA TYR A 140 11.61 7.06 13.35
C TYR A 140 11.21 6.25 12.10
N GLN A 141 11.74 6.65 10.94
CA GLN A 141 11.46 6.05 9.64
C GLN A 141 10.03 6.23 9.12
N ALA A 142 9.28 7.20 9.66
CA ALA A 142 7.96 7.53 9.15
C ALA A 142 7.96 8.78 8.27
N ALA A 143 6.96 8.88 7.40
CA ALA A 143 6.59 10.09 6.68
C ALA A 143 5.62 10.93 7.55
N PRO A 144 5.78 12.25 7.66
CA PRO A 144 4.76 13.09 8.29
C PRO A 144 3.52 13.24 7.41
N LEU A 145 2.35 12.99 7.98
CA LEU A 145 1.05 13.19 7.34
C LEU A 145 0.39 14.46 7.90
N TYR A 146 -0.13 15.29 7.00
CA TYR A 146 -0.76 16.56 7.32
C TYR A 146 -2.23 16.53 6.92
N ASP A 147 -3.10 17.19 7.68
CA ASP A 147 -4.45 17.44 7.20
C ASP A 147 -4.42 18.25 5.89
N LEU A 148 -5.45 18.08 5.06
CA LEU A 148 -5.53 18.71 3.73
C LEU A 148 -5.36 20.23 3.76
N ASN A 149 -5.82 20.88 4.83
CA ASN A 149 -5.82 22.34 4.98
C ASN A 149 -4.84 22.85 6.07
N SER A 150 -4.04 21.97 6.68
CA SER A 150 -3.16 22.32 7.80
C SER A 150 -1.69 22.33 7.38
N ALA A 151 -0.91 23.21 8.00
CA ALA A 151 0.55 23.18 7.91
C ALA A 151 1.21 22.27 8.96
N LYS A 152 0.44 21.76 9.94
CA LYS A 152 0.94 20.92 11.04
C LYS A 152 0.73 19.44 10.71
N ALA A 153 1.76 18.63 10.96
CA ALA A 153 1.65 17.18 10.86
C ALA A 153 0.79 16.67 12.01
N VAL A 154 -0.10 15.73 11.71
CA VAL A 154 -1.11 15.19 12.64
C VAL A 154 -0.93 13.70 12.92
N ARG A 155 -0.19 13.00 12.06
CA ARG A 155 0.05 11.56 12.16
C ARG A 155 1.36 11.17 11.47
N TYR A 156 1.92 10.02 11.85
CA TYR A 156 3.02 9.38 11.13
C TYR A 156 2.50 8.30 10.17
N GLY A 157 2.99 8.36 8.93
CA GLY A 157 2.80 7.34 7.90
C GLY A 157 3.97 6.37 7.91
N ARG A 158 3.71 5.08 8.15
CA ARG A 158 4.76 4.05 8.19
C ARG A 158 5.37 3.83 6.80
N ASP A 159 6.69 3.67 6.76
CA ASP A 159 7.40 3.22 5.56
C ASP A 159 6.79 1.92 5.02
N GLY A 160 6.64 1.80 3.70
CA GLY A 160 6.00 0.66 3.03
C GLY A 160 4.49 0.72 2.92
N TRP A 161 3.79 1.68 3.55
CA TRP A 161 2.34 1.82 3.39
C TRP A 161 1.95 2.26 1.99
N LEU A 162 0.91 1.62 1.46
CA LEU A 162 0.29 1.89 0.16
C LEU A 162 -0.77 2.99 0.30
N VAL A 163 -0.78 3.90 -0.67
CA VAL A 163 -1.73 5.02 -0.76
C VAL A 163 -2.23 5.19 -2.20
N ARG A 164 -3.41 5.80 -2.37
CA ARG A 164 -3.80 6.42 -3.66
C ARG A 164 -3.30 7.85 -3.70
N VAL A 165 -2.80 8.25 -4.85
CA VAL A 165 -2.34 9.61 -5.13
C VAL A 165 -3.51 10.39 -5.75
N GLN A 166 -3.88 11.51 -5.13
CA GLN A 166 -5.10 12.27 -5.45
C GLN A 166 -4.80 13.66 -6.04
N GLY A 167 -3.54 13.98 -6.32
CA GLY A 167 -3.14 15.28 -6.86
C GLY A 167 -1.88 15.20 -7.71
N PRO A 168 -1.56 16.28 -8.45
CA PRO A 168 -0.41 16.30 -9.34
C PRO A 168 0.90 16.22 -8.55
N GLU A 169 1.95 15.71 -9.18
CA GLU A 169 3.29 15.62 -8.60
C GLU A 169 4.02 16.97 -8.45
N SER A 170 3.45 18.06 -9.00
CA SER A 170 4.04 19.39 -9.05
C SER A 170 3.89 20.18 -7.75
N ILE A 171 3.00 19.76 -6.84
CA ILE A 171 2.75 20.45 -5.57
C ILE A 171 3.66 19.92 -4.45
N ALA A 172 4.08 20.81 -3.56
CA ALA A 172 5.05 20.49 -2.50
C ALA A 172 4.57 19.39 -1.54
N ARG A 173 3.25 19.33 -1.29
CA ARG A 173 2.59 18.29 -0.50
C ARG A 173 1.48 17.67 -1.33
N ILE A 174 1.59 16.38 -1.57
CA ILE A 174 0.72 15.62 -2.47
C ILE A 174 -0.46 15.09 -1.65
N PRO A 175 -1.73 15.38 -2.02
CA PRO A 175 -2.91 14.74 -1.46
C PRO A 175 -2.89 13.25 -1.73
N ILE A 176 -3.14 12.48 -0.68
CA ILE A 176 -3.17 11.03 -0.69
C ILE A 176 -4.37 10.51 0.10
N GLU A 177 -4.83 9.33 -0.28
CA GLU A 177 -5.81 8.55 0.47
C GLU A 177 -5.18 7.24 0.89
N GLY A 178 -5.29 6.90 2.17
CA GLY A 178 -4.70 5.68 2.70
C GLY A 178 -5.39 4.43 2.15
N ILE A 179 -4.58 3.42 1.77
CA ILE A 179 -5.05 2.05 1.54
C ILE A 179 -4.59 1.17 2.71
N SER A 180 -3.35 1.35 3.15
CA SER A 180 -2.82 0.67 4.34
C SER A 180 -3.30 1.26 5.68
N PHE A 181 -4.01 2.39 5.63
CA PHE A 181 -4.53 3.11 6.79
C PHE A 181 -5.75 3.94 6.39
N GLU A 182 -6.55 4.37 7.35
CA GLU A 182 -7.75 5.17 7.09
C GLU A 182 -7.44 6.68 6.97
N GLY A 183 -8.18 7.35 6.09
CA GLY A 183 -8.21 8.81 6.00
C GLY A 183 -7.50 9.39 4.77
N LYS A 184 -7.66 10.71 4.61
CA LYS A 184 -7.06 11.51 3.54
C LYS A 184 -6.15 12.57 4.13
N TYR A 185 -4.96 12.69 3.57
CA TYR A 185 -3.91 13.56 4.09
C TYR A 185 -3.11 14.16 2.94
N THR A 186 -2.17 15.05 3.25
CA THR A 186 -1.09 15.40 2.35
C THR A 186 0.25 14.92 2.89
N VAL A 187 1.17 14.59 1.99
CA VAL A 187 2.54 14.15 2.34
C VAL A 187 3.56 14.90 1.47
N PRO A 188 4.72 15.34 2.03
CA PRO A 188 5.76 15.95 1.20
C PRO A 188 6.29 14.97 0.15
N LYS A 189 6.48 15.43 -1.09
CA LYS A 189 6.86 14.58 -2.24
C LYS A 189 8.05 13.66 -1.97
N ARG A 190 9.05 14.12 -1.21
CA ARG A 190 10.27 13.35 -0.91
C ARG A 190 10.02 12.03 -0.17
N TYR A 191 8.88 11.89 0.51
CA TYR A 191 8.50 10.66 1.22
C TYR A 191 7.60 9.74 0.41
N LEU A 192 7.22 10.12 -0.83
CA LEU A 192 6.28 9.38 -1.64
C LEU A 192 6.99 8.86 -2.89
N ARG A 193 7.01 7.55 -3.06
CA ARG A 193 7.43 6.90 -4.30
C ARG A 193 6.19 6.51 -5.10
N ILE A 194 6.03 7.13 -6.26
CA ILE A 194 4.91 6.86 -7.17
C ILE A 194 5.07 5.46 -7.78
N ILE A 195 3.95 4.75 -7.86
CA ILE A 195 3.81 3.45 -8.50
C ILE A 195 2.89 3.64 -9.71
N SER A 196 3.21 2.99 -10.83
CA SER A 196 2.44 3.06 -12.08
C SER A 196 0.94 2.87 -11.84
N ASP A 197 0.11 3.61 -12.56
CA ASP A 197 -1.36 3.47 -12.54
C ASP A 197 -1.86 2.17 -13.20
N THR A 198 -0.97 1.48 -13.92
CA THR A 198 -1.18 0.15 -14.53
C THR A 198 -0.81 -1.02 -13.62
N VAL A 199 -0.27 -0.76 -12.43
CA VAL A 199 0.16 -1.84 -11.53
C VAL A 199 -1.04 -2.69 -11.10
N GLN A 200 -0.84 -4.00 -11.08
CA GLN A 200 -1.74 -4.95 -10.42
C GLN A 200 -0.92 -5.78 -9.42
N PHE A 201 -1.37 -5.81 -8.18
CA PHE A 201 -0.81 -6.58 -7.09
C PHE A 201 -1.33 -8.01 -7.13
N ASN A 202 -0.73 -8.82 -8.00
CA ASN A 202 -1.11 -10.21 -8.19
C ASN A 202 -0.30 -11.18 -7.32
N ILE A 203 0.76 -10.73 -6.66
CA ILE A 203 1.58 -11.55 -5.75
C ILE A 203 1.49 -10.98 -4.34
N ILE A 204 0.97 -11.79 -3.41
CA ILE A 204 0.71 -11.40 -2.03
C ILE A 204 1.37 -12.40 -1.11
N ASN A 205 2.23 -11.93 -0.20
CA ASN A 205 2.80 -12.75 0.86
C ASN A 205 2.04 -12.46 2.16
N VAL A 206 1.35 -13.44 2.72
CA VAL A 206 0.61 -13.28 3.98
C VAL A 206 1.41 -13.91 5.11
N VAL A 207 1.77 -13.11 6.10
CA VAL A 207 2.50 -13.52 7.30
C VAL A 207 1.55 -13.51 8.49
N ASP A 208 1.44 -14.64 9.17
CA ASP A 208 0.69 -14.76 10.42
C ASP A 208 1.66 -14.72 11.61
N VAL A 209 1.65 -13.62 12.36
CA VAL A 209 2.58 -13.44 13.49
C VAL A 209 2.12 -14.18 14.74
N LYS A 210 0.88 -14.66 14.81
CA LYS A 210 0.39 -15.45 15.95
C LYS A 210 0.67 -16.94 15.74
N ASN A 211 0.36 -17.45 14.57
CA ASN A 211 0.57 -18.85 14.20
C ASN A 211 1.98 -19.13 13.66
N GLN A 212 2.78 -18.08 13.41
CA GLN A 212 4.17 -18.18 12.95
C GLN A 212 4.27 -18.95 11.62
N ASN A 213 3.40 -18.62 10.67
CA ASN A 213 3.43 -19.15 9.30
C ASN A 213 3.39 -18.03 8.26
N ILE A 214 3.68 -18.40 7.02
CA ILE A 214 3.57 -17.55 5.84
C ILE A 214 2.99 -18.35 4.68
N CYS A 215 2.19 -17.71 3.82
CA CYS A 215 1.86 -18.24 2.51
C CYS A 215 2.11 -17.20 1.41
N THR A 216 2.53 -17.66 0.23
CA THR A 216 2.59 -16.83 -0.98
C THR A 216 1.39 -17.17 -1.86
N LEU A 217 0.64 -16.14 -2.25
CA LEU A 217 -0.56 -16.22 -3.06
C LEU A 217 -0.33 -15.53 -4.39
N GLU A 218 -0.87 -16.11 -5.46
CA GLU A 218 -0.83 -15.54 -6.80
C GLU A 218 -2.22 -15.47 -7.41
N LYS A 219 -2.60 -14.30 -7.93
CA LYS A 219 -3.82 -14.14 -8.73
C LYS A 219 -3.61 -14.68 -10.15
N VAL A 220 -4.45 -15.63 -10.55
CA VAL A 220 -4.51 -16.17 -11.92
C VAL A 220 -5.97 -16.20 -12.38
N GLY A 221 -6.30 -15.40 -13.39
CA GLY A 221 -7.68 -15.24 -13.84
C GLY A 221 -8.55 -14.70 -12.70
N ASN A 222 -9.59 -15.45 -12.31
CA ASN A 222 -10.46 -15.08 -11.19
C ASN A 222 -10.07 -15.74 -9.86
N GLU A 223 -9.00 -16.53 -9.83
CA GLU A 223 -8.66 -17.39 -8.69
C GLU A 223 -7.37 -16.94 -8.01
N TRP A 224 -7.30 -17.14 -6.69
CA TRP A 224 -6.07 -16.97 -5.92
C TRP A 224 -5.46 -18.35 -5.67
N LEU A 225 -4.24 -18.55 -6.16
CA LEU A 225 -3.51 -19.79 -6.05
C LEU A 225 -2.51 -19.71 -4.90
N VAL A 226 -2.61 -20.63 -3.94
CA VAL A 226 -1.61 -20.80 -2.88
C VAL A 226 -0.39 -21.45 -3.50
N ARG A 227 0.75 -20.74 -3.49
CA ARG A 227 2.00 -21.17 -4.12
C ARG A 227 3.03 -21.71 -3.13
N SER A 228 2.92 -21.34 -1.87
CA SER A 228 3.72 -21.89 -0.76
C SER A 228 3.01 -21.71 0.57
N MET A 229 3.32 -22.56 1.55
CA MET A 229 2.78 -22.53 2.91
C MET A 229 3.89 -22.99 3.87
N ASN A 230 4.51 -22.12 4.65
CA ASN A 230 5.76 -22.44 5.37
C ASN A 230 5.79 -21.88 6.80
N PRO A 231 6.58 -22.47 7.71
CA PRO A 231 6.81 -21.91 9.04
C PRO A 231 7.73 -20.70 8.98
N VAL A 232 7.50 -19.71 9.86
CA VAL A 232 8.36 -18.52 9.98
C VAL A 232 8.70 -18.19 11.42
N THR A 233 9.65 -17.28 11.62
CA THR A 233 9.87 -16.61 12.91
C THR A 233 9.73 -15.09 12.72
N SER A 234 8.74 -14.47 13.35
CA SER A 234 8.53 -13.02 13.30
C SER A 234 9.31 -12.26 14.38
N GLY A 235 9.17 -10.92 14.36
CA GLY A 235 9.79 -9.98 15.29
C GLY A 235 9.26 -10.10 16.70
N ARG A 236 10.15 -10.10 17.70
CA ARG A 236 9.80 -10.08 19.12
C ARG A 236 9.79 -8.67 19.69
N HIS A 237 8.99 -8.46 20.72
CA HIS A 237 9.12 -7.28 21.57
C HIS A 237 10.37 -7.39 22.46
N LYS A 238 11.47 -6.75 22.07
CA LYS A 238 12.67 -6.61 22.93
C LYS A 238 13.42 -5.31 22.61
N PRO A 239 12.80 -4.14 22.88
CA PRO A 239 13.45 -2.85 22.65
C PRO A 239 14.73 -2.70 23.51
N PRO A 240 15.71 -1.87 23.07
CA PRO A 240 15.68 -1.09 21.83
C PRO A 240 16.08 -1.91 20.59
N HIS A 241 16.57 -3.13 20.74
CA HIS A 241 17.19 -3.85 19.62
C HIS A 241 16.20 -4.59 18.73
N ALA A 242 15.08 -5.08 19.28
CA ALA A 242 14.04 -5.76 18.50
C ALA A 242 12.65 -5.17 18.76
N GLN A 243 11.86 -5.14 17.69
CA GLN A 243 10.44 -4.80 17.72
C GLN A 243 9.64 -5.93 17.07
N GLU A 244 8.35 -5.97 17.38
CA GLU A 244 7.40 -6.83 16.71
C GLU A 244 7.35 -6.51 15.20
N THR A 245 7.12 -7.55 14.40
CA THR A 245 6.76 -7.34 13.00
C THR A 245 5.41 -6.61 12.96
N PRO A 246 5.31 -5.41 12.38
CA PRO A 246 4.08 -4.63 12.41
C PRO A 246 3.00 -5.30 11.55
N THR A 247 1.77 -5.37 12.07
CA THR A 247 0.60 -5.82 11.32
C THR A 247 0.15 -4.77 10.30
N GLY A 248 -0.51 -5.22 9.22
CA GLY A 248 -1.04 -4.34 8.18
C GLY A 248 -0.69 -4.75 6.75
N LEU A 249 -0.91 -3.83 5.81
CA LEU A 249 -0.64 -4.00 4.38
C LEU A 249 0.58 -3.18 3.97
N PHE A 250 1.52 -3.81 3.28
CA PHE A 250 2.78 -3.19 2.88
C PHE A 250 3.13 -3.51 1.43
N VAL A 251 3.79 -2.58 0.75
CA VAL A 251 4.35 -2.80 -0.58
C VAL A 251 5.75 -3.41 -0.44
N VAL A 252 6.10 -4.38 -1.28
CA VAL A 252 7.48 -4.86 -1.42
C VAL A 252 8.32 -3.75 -2.05
N GLN A 253 9.41 -3.34 -1.40
CA GLN A 253 10.13 -2.12 -1.77
C GLN A 253 11.51 -2.37 -2.39
N GLU A 254 12.21 -3.39 -1.91
CA GLU A 254 13.54 -3.75 -2.43
C GLU A 254 13.88 -5.21 -2.13
N HIS A 255 14.76 -5.77 -2.94
CA HIS A 255 15.35 -7.08 -2.78
C HIS A 255 16.86 -7.00 -2.53
N LYS A 256 17.37 -7.79 -1.58
CA LYS A 256 18.80 -7.94 -1.29
C LYS A 256 19.17 -9.42 -1.26
N SER A 257 20.07 -9.84 -2.15
CA SER A 257 20.56 -11.22 -2.16
C SER A 257 21.30 -11.57 -0.86
N LYS A 258 22.04 -10.59 -0.31
CA LYS A 258 22.61 -10.59 1.04
C LYS A 258 22.26 -9.29 1.75
N MET A 259 21.47 -9.38 2.81
CA MET A 259 21.20 -8.26 3.71
C MET A 259 22.14 -8.35 4.91
N PHE A 260 23.22 -7.55 4.89
CA PHE A 260 24.13 -7.46 6.01
C PHE A 260 23.48 -6.79 7.22
N TYR A 261 23.83 -7.25 8.42
CA TYR A 261 23.40 -6.66 9.68
C TYR A 261 24.59 -6.48 10.63
N TYR A 262 24.49 -5.47 11.49
CA TYR A 262 25.49 -5.17 12.50
C TYR A 262 25.23 -5.92 13.80
N GLU A 263 26.24 -6.04 14.64
CA GLU A 263 26.03 -6.41 16.04
C GLU A 263 25.21 -5.32 16.73
N ASP A 264 24.37 -5.72 17.69
CA ASP A 264 23.49 -4.80 18.39
C ASP A 264 24.28 -3.67 19.07
N GLY A 265 24.02 -2.43 18.66
CA GLY A 265 24.68 -1.24 19.21
C GLY A 265 26.04 -0.90 18.60
N THR A 266 26.50 -1.61 17.57
CA THR A 266 27.80 -1.34 16.91
C THR A 266 27.64 -1.02 15.41
N LYS A 267 28.76 -0.75 14.74
CA LYS A 267 28.84 -0.65 13.26
C LYS A 267 29.64 -1.82 12.65
N THR A 268 29.86 -2.86 13.43
CA THR A 268 30.63 -4.05 13.02
C THR A 268 29.67 -5.07 12.44
N TYR A 269 29.95 -5.58 11.23
CA TYR A 269 29.10 -6.58 10.60
C TYR A 269 29.11 -7.87 11.40
N ALA A 270 27.94 -8.26 11.91
CA ALA A 270 27.74 -9.54 12.58
C ALA A 270 27.54 -10.69 11.59
N GLY A 271 26.98 -10.38 10.41
CA GLY A 271 26.54 -11.40 9.49
C GLY A 271 25.68 -10.88 8.34
N PHE A 272 25.00 -11.81 7.67
CA PHE A 272 24.01 -11.47 6.65
C PHE A 272 22.81 -12.41 6.69
N ALA A 273 21.66 -11.91 6.23
CA ALA A 273 20.51 -12.74 5.91
C ALA A 273 20.38 -12.90 4.38
N PRO A 274 20.23 -14.13 3.87
CA PRO A 274 20.09 -14.37 2.43
C PRO A 274 18.67 -14.08 1.93
N TYR A 275 18.56 -13.68 0.66
CA TYR A 275 17.29 -13.53 -0.08
C TYR A 275 16.26 -12.66 0.65
N ALA A 276 16.67 -11.46 1.03
CA ALA A 276 15.83 -10.55 1.78
C ALA A 276 14.92 -9.75 0.85
N THR A 277 13.63 -9.73 1.18
CA THR A 277 12.56 -8.99 0.51
C THR A 277 11.99 -7.96 1.49
N ARG A 278 12.30 -6.67 1.30
CA ARG A 278 11.89 -5.61 2.24
C ARG A 278 10.46 -5.19 2.01
N PHE A 279 9.72 -4.97 3.10
CA PHE A 279 8.35 -4.45 3.01
C PHE A 279 8.08 -3.22 3.89
N THR A 280 8.73 -3.08 5.06
CA THR A 280 8.56 -1.87 5.90
C THR A 280 9.75 -1.66 6.80
N ALA A 281 10.24 -0.42 6.89
CA ALA A 281 11.37 -0.05 7.72
C ALA A 281 12.51 -1.10 7.63
N GLY A 282 12.98 -1.61 8.76
CA GLY A 282 13.98 -2.68 8.84
C GLY A 282 13.45 -4.11 8.71
N ALA A 283 12.17 -4.31 8.37
CA ALA A 283 11.55 -5.62 8.25
C ALA A 283 11.65 -6.19 6.84
N TYR A 284 12.18 -7.40 6.76
CA TYR A 284 12.34 -8.17 5.53
C TYR A 284 11.80 -9.58 5.74
N ILE A 285 11.25 -10.18 4.68
CA ILE A 285 11.13 -11.64 4.56
C ILE A 285 12.50 -12.13 4.09
N HIS A 286 13.19 -12.96 4.86
CA HIS A 286 14.54 -13.41 4.54
C HIS A 286 14.81 -14.84 5.04
N GLY A 287 15.89 -15.46 4.56
CA GLY A 287 16.31 -16.82 4.96
C GLY A 287 16.93 -16.88 6.36
N VAL A 288 17.55 -17.98 6.74
CA VAL A 288 18.19 -18.07 8.07
C VAL A 288 19.43 -17.15 8.11
N PRO A 289 19.53 -16.22 9.08
CA PRO A 289 20.72 -15.38 9.23
C PRO A 289 21.97 -16.21 9.49
N VAL A 290 23.07 -15.79 8.88
CA VAL A 290 24.40 -16.38 9.05
C VAL A 290 25.24 -15.40 9.87
N ASN A 291 25.64 -15.78 11.08
CA ASN A 291 26.47 -14.98 11.99
C ASN A 291 27.96 -14.96 11.56
N ASN A 292 28.19 -14.75 10.27
CA ASN A 292 29.49 -14.56 9.64
C ASN A 292 29.26 -13.90 8.27
N PRO A 293 29.79 -12.70 8.01
CA PRO A 293 29.63 -12.01 6.72
C PRO A 293 30.08 -12.84 5.50
N ASN A 294 31.06 -13.73 5.70
CA ASN A 294 31.64 -14.61 4.69
C ASN A 294 31.14 -16.06 4.79
N GLY A 295 30.16 -16.33 5.66
CA GLY A 295 29.63 -17.67 5.88
C GLY A 295 28.75 -18.16 4.73
N SER A 296 28.51 -19.47 4.73
CA SER A 296 27.59 -20.13 3.80
C SER A 296 26.14 -20.04 4.28
N ILE A 297 25.20 -20.04 3.33
CA ILE A 297 23.76 -20.00 3.62
C ILE A 297 23.37 -21.22 4.46
N ILE A 298 22.69 -20.96 5.58
CA ILE A 298 22.07 -21.99 6.41
C ILE A 298 20.65 -22.21 5.90
N GLU A 299 20.26 -23.46 5.68
CA GLU A 299 18.97 -23.75 5.07
C GLU A 299 17.79 -23.59 6.04
N TYR A 300 17.90 -24.14 7.25
CA TYR A 300 16.77 -24.25 8.17
C TYR A 300 17.18 -23.87 9.59
N SER A 301 16.20 -23.46 10.40
CA SER A 301 16.39 -23.15 11.82
C SER A 301 15.22 -23.70 12.63
N GLU A 302 15.53 -24.37 13.74
CA GLU A 302 14.52 -24.90 14.67
C GLU A 302 13.65 -23.82 15.33
N SER A 303 13.95 -22.53 15.15
CA SER A 303 13.07 -21.46 15.61
C SER A 303 11.83 -21.26 14.73
N LEU A 304 11.87 -21.71 13.48
CA LEU A 304 10.77 -21.51 12.52
C LEU A 304 9.50 -22.20 13.03
N GLY A 305 8.37 -21.49 12.98
CA GLY A 305 7.08 -22.00 13.47
C GLY A 305 6.93 -22.01 14.99
N THR A 306 7.87 -21.45 15.76
CA THR A 306 7.83 -21.49 17.24
C THR A 306 7.19 -20.25 17.86
N ILE A 307 8.00 -19.29 18.29
CA ILE A 307 7.59 -18.00 18.85
C ILE A 307 8.37 -16.90 18.13
N PRO A 308 7.91 -15.64 18.17
CA PRO A 308 8.69 -14.53 17.66
C PRO A 308 10.08 -14.46 18.31
N LYS A 309 11.13 -14.31 17.49
CA LYS A 309 12.53 -14.19 17.96
C LYS A 309 13.38 -13.21 17.17
N SER A 310 12.94 -12.74 16.01
CA SER A 310 13.75 -11.87 15.15
C SER A 310 13.70 -10.40 15.63
N HIS A 311 14.52 -9.55 15.01
CA HIS A 311 14.55 -8.10 15.19
C HIS A 311 13.65 -7.44 14.12
N MET A 312 12.33 -7.59 14.23
CA MET A 312 11.29 -7.09 13.30
C MET A 312 11.08 -7.89 12.01
N CYS A 313 12.09 -8.60 11.51
CA CYS A 313 12.01 -9.36 10.25
C CYS A 313 11.15 -10.64 10.32
N VAL A 314 10.87 -11.24 9.16
CA VAL A 314 10.20 -12.54 9.03
C VAL A 314 11.21 -13.55 8.51
N ARG A 315 11.77 -14.36 9.42
CA ARG A 315 12.75 -15.39 9.09
C ARG A 315 12.06 -16.63 8.53
N ASN A 316 12.62 -17.19 7.48
CA ASN A 316 12.14 -18.36 6.77
C ASN A 316 13.26 -19.40 6.62
N ALA A 317 12.91 -20.62 6.17
CA ALA A 317 13.88 -21.48 5.52
C ALA A 317 14.51 -20.71 4.34
N SER A 318 15.82 -20.84 4.13
CA SER A 318 16.53 -20.02 3.13
C SER A 318 16.07 -20.29 1.71
N SER A 319 15.76 -21.54 1.36
CA SER A 319 15.15 -21.86 0.07
C SER A 319 13.73 -21.31 -0.10
N HIS A 320 12.90 -21.29 0.97
CA HIS A 320 11.60 -20.62 0.94
C HIS A 320 11.73 -19.10 0.78
N ALA A 321 12.67 -18.47 1.48
CA ALA A 321 12.98 -17.05 1.28
C ALA A 321 13.43 -16.76 -0.15
N GLN A 322 14.25 -17.63 -0.75
CA GLN A 322 14.64 -17.53 -2.16
C GLN A 322 13.42 -17.62 -3.09
N PHE A 323 12.47 -18.51 -2.79
CA PHE A 323 11.22 -18.62 -3.54
C PHE A 323 10.42 -17.31 -3.48
N VAL A 324 10.21 -16.74 -2.29
CA VAL A 324 9.52 -15.45 -2.11
C VAL A 324 10.26 -14.32 -2.85
N TYR A 325 11.59 -14.26 -2.71
CA TYR A 325 12.47 -13.29 -3.36
C TYR A 325 12.38 -13.32 -4.88
N LYS A 326 12.32 -14.51 -5.49
CA LYS A 326 12.21 -14.67 -6.94
C LYS A 326 10.81 -14.36 -7.47
N ARG A 327 9.78 -14.56 -6.65
CA ARG A 327 8.37 -14.41 -7.05
C ARG A 327 7.84 -13.01 -6.87
N SER A 328 8.28 -12.33 -5.82
CA SER A 328 7.86 -10.97 -5.50
C SER A 328 8.53 -9.97 -6.44
N LYS A 329 7.84 -8.87 -6.74
CA LYS A 329 8.33 -7.77 -7.57
C LYS A 329 8.29 -6.48 -6.77
N ASP A 330 9.39 -5.73 -6.82
CA ASP A 330 9.45 -4.40 -6.21
C ASP A 330 8.34 -3.50 -6.76
N LEU A 331 7.64 -2.84 -5.86
CA LEU A 331 6.52 -1.93 -6.13
C LEU A 331 5.30 -2.58 -6.81
N ALA A 332 5.28 -3.90 -6.99
CA ALA A 332 4.20 -4.64 -7.65
C ALA A 332 3.82 -5.94 -6.91
N SER A 333 4.22 -6.06 -5.64
CA SER A 333 3.84 -7.16 -4.75
C SER A 333 3.57 -6.61 -3.37
N LEU A 334 2.70 -7.28 -2.62
CA LEU A 334 2.31 -6.86 -1.27
C LEU A 334 2.73 -7.89 -0.23
N VAL A 335 2.97 -7.40 0.98
CA VAL A 335 3.06 -8.20 2.19
C VAL A 335 1.90 -7.81 3.08
N VAL A 336 1.09 -8.79 3.48
CA VAL A 336 0.01 -8.63 4.46
C VAL A 336 0.47 -9.31 5.74
N VAL A 337 0.46 -8.60 6.84
CA VAL A 337 0.81 -9.16 8.16
C VAL A 337 -0.44 -9.18 9.03
N ILE A 338 -0.86 -10.38 9.44
CA ILE A 338 -2.04 -10.64 10.28
C ILE A 338 -1.64 -11.24 11.62
N ASP A 339 -2.54 -11.15 12.60
CA ASP A 339 -2.42 -11.72 13.96
C ASP A 339 -3.55 -12.71 14.27
#